data_AF-A0A3R8VYQ7-F1
#
_entry.id   AF-A0A3R8VYQ7-F1
#
_cell.length_a   1.000
_cell.length_b   1.000
_cell.length_c   1.000
_cell.angle_alpha   90.00
_cell.angle_beta   90.00
_cell.angle_gamma   90.00
#
_symmetry.space_group_name_H-M   'P 1'
#
loop_
_entity.id
_entity.type
_entity.pdbx_description
1 polymer ?
#
loop_
_entity_poly.entity_id
_entity_poly.type
_entity_poly.pdbx_seq_one_letter_code
_entity_poly.pdbx_strand_id
1 'polypeptide(L)'
;MLDRMTDTNETAPLSGNSAVDRAAEAAKTTGGRNIPTIGDLPVAEDTANLRQGPNLHDGLLALLPLVGVWRGEGRAAPVDGEGAEYAFGQQLVFAHDGENYLRFSSRTWRLDDDGEPTGQDMRETGFWRIDADDRIEVVAAHSLGLTEILYGSPTTERAWQLESASTMVTETGPAALGPGKRLYGLMPNNNLGWVDERLVDGELRPWRSAELRRVMG
;
A
#
# COMPACT_ATOMS: atom_id res chain seq x y z
N MET A 1 -49.23 -16.66 -8.75
CA MET A 1 -47.99 -17.44 -8.76
C MET A 1 -46.96 -16.57 -9.46
N LEU A 2 -46.16 -15.83 -8.68
CA LEU A 2 -45.25 -14.80 -9.18
C LEU A 2 -44.05 -15.46 -9.87
N ASP A 3 -43.77 -14.98 -11.07
CA ASP A 3 -42.65 -15.38 -11.92
C ASP A 3 -41.34 -14.83 -11.32
N ARG A 4 -40.39 -15.73 -11.02
CA ARG A 4 -39.07 -15.36 -10.49
C ARG A 4 -38.14 -15.09 -11.67
N MET A 5 -37.89 -13.82 -11.96
CA MET A 5 -36.70 -13.41 -12.71
C MET A 5 -35.47 -13.70 -11.85
N THR A 6 -34.70 -14.71 -12.23
CA THR A 6 -33.33 -14.93 -11.74
C THR A 6 -32.40 -13.99 -12.49
N ASP A 7 -31.94 -12.95 -11.81
CA ASP A 7 -30.89 -12.05 -12.30
C ASP A 7 -29.53 -12.69 -11.98
N THR A 8 -28.99 -13.46 -12.92
CA THR A 8 -27.64 -14.04 -12.83
C THR A 8 -26.63 -12.99 -13.27
N ASN A 9 -26.10 -12.24 -12.30
CA ASN A 9 -24.94 -11.39 -12.50
C ASN A 9 -23.65 -12.25 -12.49
N GLU A 10 -23.43 -13.00 -13.58
CA GLU A 10 -22.17 -13.70 -13.82
C GLU A 10 -21.09 -12.69 -14.20
N THR A 11 -20.19 -12.40 -13.26
CA THR A 11 -18.94 -11.70 -13.53
C THR A 11 -18.04 -12.60 -14.37
N ALA A 12 -18.12 -12.46 -15.69
CA ALA A 12 -17.25 -13.17 -16.62
C ALA A 12 -15.76 -12.94 -16.25
N PRO A 13 -14.94 -14.00 -16.22
CA PRO A 13 -13.52 -13.86 -15.92
C PRO A 13 -12.86 -12.97 -16.96
N LEU A 14 -12.10 -11.96 -16.50
CA LEU A 14 -11.36 -11.06 -17.36
C LEU A 14 -10.38 -11.87 -18.21
N SER A 15 -10.58 -11.90 -19.53
CA SER A 15 -9.63 -12.45 -20.49
C SER A 15 -8.25 -11.81 -20.29
N GLY A 16 -7.17 -12.58 -20.37
CA GLY A 16 -5.79 -12.07 -20.24
C GLY A 16 -5.50 -10.88 -21.16
N ASN A 17 -6.12 -10.85 -22.35
CA ASN A 17 -5.99 -9.72 -23.29
C ASN A 17 -6.59 -8.42 -22.73
N SER A 18 -7.76 -8.47 -22.07
CA SER A 18 -8.39 -7.25 -21.53
C SER A 18 -7.63 -6.70 -20.32
N ALA A 19 -6.91 -7.55 -19.58
CA ALA A 19 -6.02 -7.12 -18.52
C ALA A 19 -4.79 -6.37 -19.08
N VAL A 20 -4.19 -6.88 -20.15
CA VAL A 20 -3.05 -6.26 -20.84
C VAL A 20 -3.44 -4.93 -21.46
N ASP A 21 -4.58 -4.86 -22.16
CA ASP A 21 -5.04 -3.63 -22.83
C ASP A 21 -5.29 -2.49 -21.83
N ARG A 22 -5.92 -2.79 -20.69
CA ARG A 22 -6.13 -1.78 -19.64
C ARG A 22 -4.83 -1.35 -18.97
N ALA A 23 -3.88 -2.27 -18.78
CA ALA A 23 -2.57 -1.92 -18.26
C ALA A 23 -1.82 -0.99 -19.23
N ALA A 24 -1.93 -1.23 -20.54
CA ALA A 24 -1.35 -0.38 -21.58
C ALA A 24 -1.99 1.02 -21.59
N GLU A 25 -3.32 1.12 -21.49
CA GLU A 25 -3.99 2.43 -21.42
C GLU A 25 -3.60 3.22 -20.17
N ALA A 26 -3.58 2.58 -18.99
CA ALA A 26 -3.13 3.22 -17.76
C ALA A 26 -1.69 3.74 -17.90
N ALA A 27 -0.80 2.92 -18.47
CA ALA A 27 0.61 3.24 -18.67
C ALA A 27 0.84 4.45 -19.58
N LYS A 28 -0.05 4.75 -20.53
CA LYS A 28 0.07 5.98 -21.34
C LYS A 28 0.03 7.25 -20.50
N THR A 29 -0.70 7.22 -19.39
CA THR A 29 -0.87 8.38 -18.50
C THR A 29 0.14 8.40 -17.35
N THR A 30 0.55 7.24 -16.83
CA THR A 30 1.42 7.14 -15.66
C THR A 30 2.90 6.87 -16.00
N GLY A 31 3.16 6.18 -17.12
CA GLY A 31 4.48 5.64 -17.45
C GLY A 31 5.54 6.69 -17.80
N GLY A 32 5.12 7.91 -18.15
CA GLY A 32 6.02 9.05 -18.34
C GLY A 32 6.30 9.86 -17.06
N ARG A 33 5.61 9.56 -15.94
CA ARG A 33 5.68 10.33 -14.71
C ARG A 33 6.57 9.65 -13.67
N ASN A 34 7.27 10.44 -12.87
CA ASN A 34 8.10 9.98 -11.77
C ASN A 34 7.98 10.92 -10.56
N ILE A 35 8.52 10.51 -9.41
CA ILE A 35 8.65 11.38 -8.25
C ILE A 35 9.64 12.52 -8.53
N PRO A 36 9.43 13.71 -7.95
CA PRO A 36 10.38 14.81 -8.09
C PRO A 36 11.69 14.50 -7.36
N THR A 37 12.81 14.86 -7.98
CA THR A 37 14.17 14.76 -7.44
C THR A 37 14.89 16.09 -7.62
N ILE A 38 16.01 16.30 -6.91
CA ILE A 38 16.82 17.52 -7.05
C ILE A 38 17.87 17.33 -8.17
N GLY A 39 18.47 16.14 -8.30
CA GLY A 39 19.28 15.77 -9.46
C GLY A 39 20.78 16.09 -9.35
N ASP A 40 21.29 16.33 -8.14
CA ASP A 40 22.67 16.72 -7.86
C ASP A 40 23.42 15.74 -6.93
N LEU A 41 22.80 14.60 -6.60
CA LEU A 41 23.44 13.57 -5.81
C LEU A 41 24.58 12.89 -6.59
N PRO A 42 25.69 12.50 -5.92
CA PRO A 42 26.76 11.72 -6.53
C PRO A 42 26.40 10.22 -6.70
N VAL A 43 25.15 9.85 -6.44
CA VAL A 43 24.60 8.49 -6.49
C VAL A 43 23.27 8.51 -7.25
N ALA A 44 22.70 7.33 -7.52
CA ALA A 44 21.42 7.24 -8.18
C ALA A 44 20.32 7.93 -7.36
N GLU A 45 19.46 8.68 -8.05
CA GLU A 45 18.25 9.26 -7.47
C GLU A 45 17.18 8.18 -7.30
N ASP A 46 16.30 8.39 -6.32
CA ASP A 46 15.11 7.58 -6.16
C ASP A 46 14.25 7.62 -7.43
N THR A 47 13.77 6.45 -7.85
CA THR A 47 12.77 6.32 -8.91
C THR A 47 11.57 5.52 -8.42
N ALA A 48 10.37 6.02 -8.70
CA ALA A 48 9.10 5.30 -8.55
C ALA A 48 8.57 4.84 -9.92
N ASN A 49 9.44 4.75 -10.92
CA ASN A 49 9.10 4.34 -12.28
C ASN A 49 10.20 3.45 -12.84
N LEU A 50 9.89 2.18 -13.04
CA LEU A 50 10.82 1.15 -13.51
C LEU A 50 11.38 1.40 -14.93
N ARG A 51 10.90 2.42 -15.65
CA ARG A 51 11.42 2.84 -16.97
C ARG A 51 12.44 3.96 -16.88
N GLN A 52 12.71 4.46 -15.67
CA GLN A 52 13.58 5.61 -15.41
C GLN A 52 14.50 5.33 -14.22
N GLY A 53 15.69 5.92 -14.22
CA GLY A 53 16.66 5.74 -13.13
C GLY A 53 17.44 4.43 -13.26
N PRO A 54 18.01 3.93 -12.15
CA PRO A 54 18.79 2.69 -12.13
C PRO A 54 17.88 1.47 -12.39
N ASN A 55 18.48 0.34 -12.77
CA ASN A 55 17.75 -0.92 -12.82
C ASN A 55 17.29 -1.32 -11.42
N LEU A 56 16.13 -1.96 -11.32
CA LEU A 56 15.70 -2.60 -10.09
C LEU A 56 16.66 -3.74 -9.75
N HIS A 57 17.05 -3.86 -8.48
CA HIS A 57 17.86 -4.99 -8.01
C HIS A 57 17.10 -6.31 -8.24
N ASP A 58 17.77 -7.35 -8.73
CA ASP A 58 17.15 -8.65 -9.07
C ASP A 58 16.49 -9.34 -7.86
N GLY A 59 16.97 -9.06 -6.65
CA GLY A 59 16.33 -9.54 -5.42
C GLY A 59 14.91 -8.98 -5.22
N LEU A 60 14.58 -7.83 -5.79
CA LEU A 60 13.30 -7.15 -5.59
C LEU A 60 12.22 -7.53 -6.63
N LEU A 61 12.46 -8.53 -7.47
CA LEU A 61 11.51 -8.89 -8.55
C LEU A 61 10.13 -9.28 -8.01
N ALA A 62 10.05 -9.95 -6.85
CA ALA A 62 8.78 -10.27 -6.21
C ALA A 62 8.02 -9.04 -5.67
N LEU A 63 8.70 -7.90 -5.51
CA LEU A 63 8.12 -6.61 -5.07
C LEU A 63 7.94 -5.63 -6.23
N LEU A 64 8.41 -5.96 -7.43
CA LEU A 64 8.38 -5.13 -8.63
C LEU A 64 7.02 -4.45 -8.86
N PRO A 65 5.86 -5.13 -8.71
CA PRO A 65 4.58 -4.50 -9.00
C PRO A 65 4.21 -3.36 -8.04
N LEU A 66 4.84 -3.26 -6.85
CA LEU A 66 4.58 -2.20 -5.88
C LEU A 66 5.21 -0.86 -6.29
N VAL A 67 6.35 -0.86 -6.99
CA VAL A 67 7.12 0.34 -7.37
C VAL A 67 6.21 1.31 -8.13
N GLY A 68 6.01 2.51 -7.60
CA GLY A 68 5.01 3.45 -8.11
C GLY A 68 4.55 4.49 -7.10
N VAL A 69 3.79 5.47 -7.59
CA VAL A 69 2.99 6.36 -6.74
C VAL A 69 1.53 5.96 -6.88
N TRP A 70 0.90 5.69 -5.75
CA TRP A 70 -0.47 5.24 -5.61
C TRP A 70 -1.30 6.30 -4.87
N ARG A 71 -2.52 6.55 -5.32
CA ARG A 71 -3.46 7.47 -4.66
C ARG A 71 -4.87 6.91 -4.67
N GLY A 72 -5.62 7.15 -3.62
CA GLY A 72 -7.00 6.69 -3.52
C GLY A 72 -7.55 6.99 -2.14
N GLU A 73 -8.54 6.20 -1.76
CA GLU A 73 -9.34 6.43 -0.56
C GLU A 73 -9.50 5.13 0.21
N GLY A 74 -9.79 5.26 1.50
CA GLY A 74 -9.93 4.16 2.42
C GLY A 74 -10.86 4.47 3.58
N ARG A 75 -11.05 3.45 4.42
CA ARG A 75 -11.85 3.51 5.64
C ARG A 75 -11.00 3.08 6.83
N ALA A 76 -11.20 3.74 7.96
CA ALA A 76 -10.45 3.48 9.17
C ALA A 76 -11.35 3.58 10.40
N ALA A 77 -11.06 2.75 11.40
CA ALA A 77 -11.62 2.86 12.73
C ALA A 77 -10.70 3.68 13.66
N PRO A 78 -11.25 4.34 14.70
CA PRO A 78 -10.44 4.91 15.78
C PRO A 78 -9.52 3.87 16.43
N VAL A 79 -8.33 4.30 16.87
CA VAL A 79 -7.28 3.41 17.42
C VAL A 79 -7.70 2.78 18.76
N ASP A 80 -8.45 3.52 19.56
CA ASP A 80 -9.03 3.05 20.83
C ASP A 80 -10.30 2.20 20.62
N GLY A 81 -10.76 2.05 19.38
CA GLY A 81 -12.02 1.39 19.05
C GLY A 81 -13.26 2.20 19.47
N GLU A 82 -13.09 3.41 19.98
CA GLU A 82 -14.18 4.27 20.45
C GLU A 82 -14.49 5.34 19.40
N GLY A 83 -15.66 5.23 18.77
CA GLY A 83 -16.15 6.21 17.81
C GLY A 83 -16.53 5.60 16.47
N ALA A 84 -16.91 6.46 15.54
CA ALA A 84 -17.34 6.05 14.21
C ALA A 84 -16.15 5.82 13.27
N GLU A 85 -16.31 4.88 12.35
CA GLU A 85 -15.43 4.78 11.19
C GLU A 85 -15.42 6.08 10.39
N TYR A 86 -14.29 6.38 9.77
CA TYR A 86 -14.10 7.59 8.97
C TYR A 86 -13.43 7.29 7.64
N ALA A 87 -13.70 8.14 6.65
CA ALA A 87 -13.04 8.10 5.36
C ALA A 87 -11.70 8.85 5.40
N PHE A 88 -10.73 8.36 4.63
CA PHE A 88 -9.46 9.06 4.42
C PHE A 88 -9.01 8.95 2.97
N GLY A 89 -8.32 9.97 2.49
CA GLY A 89 -7.53 9.88 1.27
C GLY A 89 -6.09 9.51 1.60
N GLN A 90 -5.41 8.88 0.65
CA GLN A 90 -4.03 8.42 0.82
C GLN A 90 -3.19 8.66 -0.44
N GLN A 91 -1.91 8.97 -0.22
CA GLN A 91 -0.86 8.70 -1.18
C GLN A 91 0.16 7.74 -0.59
N LEU A 92 0.45 6.67 -1.31
CA LEU A 92 1.49 5.69 -0.99
C LEU A 92 2.54 5.69 -2.11
N VAL A 93 3.82 5.75 -1.75
CA VAL A 93 4.94 5.77 -2.69
C VAL A 93 5.83 4.58 -2.38
N PHE A 94 6.18 3.82 -3.40
CA PHE A 94 7.29 2.85 -3.38
C PHE A 94 8.31 3.28 -4.43
N ALA A 95 9.56 3.47 -4.02
CA ALA A 95 10.66 3.90 -4.86
C ALA A 95 11.93 3.08 -4.55
N HIS A 96 12.88 3.10 -5.47
CA HIS A 96 14.20 2.49 -5.29
C HIS A 96 15.30 3.35 -5.92
N ASP A 97 16.53 3.12 -5.50
CA ASP A 97 17.76 3.71 -6.03
C ASP A 97 18.69 2.64 -6.65
N GLY A 98 18.18 1.41 -6.83
CA GLY A 98 18.89 0.29 -7.44
C GLY A 98 19.53 -0.66 -6.43
N GLU A 99 19.53 -0.31 -5.15
CA GLU A 99 19.96 -1.20 -4.07
C GLU A 99 18.86 -2.21 -3.70
N ASN A 100 19.21 -3.23 -2.91
CA ASN A 100 18.29 -4.31 -2.52
C ASN A 100 17.31 -3.91 -1.40
N TYR A 101 16.58 -2.81 -1.60
CA TYR A 101 15.44 -2.39 -0.80
C TYR A 101 14.49 -1.51 -1.62
N LEU A 102 13.23 -1.43 -1.20
CA LEU A 102 12.32 -0.36 -1.61
C LEU A 102 12.19 0.64 -0.46
N ARG A 103 12.35 1.93 -0.75
CA ARG A 103 11.86 2.99 0.15
C ARG A 103 10.35 3.08 -0.02
N PHE A 104 9.63 3.20 1.09
CA PHE A 104 8.21 3.55 1.06
C PHE A 104 7.89 4.79 1.89
N SER A 105 6.85 5.50 1.48
CA SER A 105 6.25 6.59 2.26
C SER A 105 4.75 6.66 2.02
N SER A 106 3.99 6.76 3.10
CA SER A 106 2.54 6.91 3.11
C SER A 106 2.15 8.22 3.78
N ARG A 107 1.15 8.90 3.24
CA ARG A 107 0.49 10.05 3.87
C ARG A 107 -1.00 9.95 3.69
N THR A 108 -1.74 10.16 4.77
CA THR A 108 -3.21 10.19 4.76
C THR A 108 -3.76 11.54 5.18
N TRP A 109 -4.99 11.82 4.75
CA TRP A 109 -5.76 12.99 5.14
C TRP A 109 -7.21 12.58 5.38
N ARG A 110 -7.88 13.24 6.32
CA ARG A 110 -9.29 13.00 6.62
C ARG A 110 -10.17 13.52 5.49
N LEU A 111 -11.27 12.82 5.25
CA LEU A 111 -12.34 13.24 4.35
C LEU A 111 -13.62 13.46 5.17
N ASP A 112 -14.42 14.45 4.79
CA ASP A 112 -15.78 14.61 5.31
C ASP A 112 -16.78 13.72 4.54
N ASP A 113 -18.06 13.87 4.86
CA ASP A 113 -19.15 13.09 4.28
C ASP A 113 -19.37 13.40 2.78
N ASP A 114 -18.93 14.57 2.31
CA ASP A 114 -18.96 14.97 0.90
C ASP A 114 -17.72 14.49 0.13
N GLY A 115 -16.74 13.89 0.82
CA GLY A 115 -15.49 13.40 0.25
C GLY A 115 -14.41 14.47 0.12
N GLU A 116 -14.58 15.63 0.77
CA GLU A 116 -13.64 16.74 0.70
C GLU A 116 -12.54 16.62 1.78
N PRO A 117 -11.27 16.96 1.47
CA PRO A 117 -10.18 16.90 2.45
C PRO A 117 -10.34 17.90 3.60
N THR A 118 -10.34 17.39 4.84
CA THR A 118 -10.48 18.24 6.05
C THR A 118 -9.18 18.48 6.80
N GLY A 119 -8.13 17.67 6.56
CA GLY A 119 -6.83 17.89 7.19
C GLY A 119 -5.88 16.70 7.08
N GLN A 120 -4.59 16.92 7.34
CA GLN A 120 -3.60 15.84 7.42
C GLN A 120 -3.95 14.89 8.58
N ASP A 121 -3.63 13.61 8.39
CA ASP A 121 -3.86 12.56 9.38
C ASP A 121 -2.53 11.86 9.69
N MET A 122 -2.32 10.64 9.21
CA MET A 122 -1.15 9.83 9.56
C MET A 122 -0.08 9.86 8.45
N ARG A 123 1.18 9.72 8.87
CA ARG A 123 2.31 9.44 7.97
C ARG A 123 3.09 8.24 8.48
N GLU A 124 3.62 7.47 7.55
CA GLU A 124 4.62 6.44 7.82
C GLU A 124 5.63 6.39 6.69
N THR A 125 6.86 5.98 7.01
CA THR A 125 7.93 5.80 6.04
C THR A 125 8.93 4.77 6.53
N GLY A 126 9.67 4.18 5.60
CA GLY A 126 10.72 3.23 5.93
C GLY A 126 11.13 2.42 4.72
N PHE A 127 11.51 1.16 4.95
CA PHE A 127 12.12 0.31 3.93
C PHE A 127 11.50 -1.09 3.91
N TRP A 128 11.29 -1.62 2.71
CA TRP A 128 10.98 -3.02 2.45
C TRP A 128 12.24 -3.70 1.93
N ARG A 129 12.57 -4.86 2.49
CA ARG A 129 13.70 -5.70 2.13
C ARG A 129 13.20 -7.10 1.84
N ILE A 130 13.92 -7.82 1.01
CA ILE A 130 13.60 -9.21 0.68
C ILE A 130 14.88 -10.03 0.52
N ASP A 131 14.85 -11.27 1.01
CA ASP A 131 15.95 -12.23 0.85
C ASP A 131 15.72 -13.17 -0.35
N ALA A 132 16.66 -14.09 -0.58
CA ALA A 132 16.59 -15.04 -1.69
C ALA A 132 15.51 -16.13 -1.51
N ASP A 133 14.91 -16.25 -0.31
CA ASP A 133 13.81 -17.16 0.01
C ASP A 133 12.44 -16.44 -0.05
N ASP A 134 12.38 -15.24 -0.66
CA ASP A 134 11.22 -14.35 -0.72
C ASP A 134 10.67 -13.93 0.66
N ARG A 135 11.49 -13.95 1.71
CA ARG A 135 11.11 -13.44 3.02
C ARG A 135 11.24 -11.93 3.05
N ILE A 136 10.13 -11.26 3.38
CA ILE A 136 10.03 -9.81 3.42
C ILE A 136 10.27 -9.31 4.84
N GLU A 137 11.06 -8.26 4.97
CA GLU A 137 11.23 -7.48 6.20
C GLU A 137 10.82 -6.04 5.92
N VAL A 138 10.02 -5.45 6.80
CA VAL A 138 9.66 -4.02 6.73
C VAL A 138 10.03 -3.35 8.03
N VAL A 139 10.79 -2.26 7.93
CA VAL A 139 11.05 -1.35 9.04
C VAL A 139 10.30 -0.05 8.77
N ALA A 140 9.45 0.38 9.70
CA ALA A 140 8.59 1.55 9.53
C ALA A 140 8.64 2.46 10.75
N ALA A 141 8.69 3.77 10.50
CA ALA A 141 8.50 4.82 11.49
C ALA A 141 7.23 5.61 11.16
N HIS A 142 6.44 5.92 12.19
CA HIS A 142 5.13 6.54 12.06
C HIS A 142 5.08 7.90 12.77
N SER A 143 4.36 8.86 12.17
CA SER A 143 4.15 10.18 12.76
C SER A 143 3.32 10.16 14.05
N LEU A 144 2.66 9.05 14.36
CA LEU A 144 1.95 8.85 15.63
C LEU A 144 2.88 8.58 16.82
N GLY A 145 4.20 8.46 16.60
CA GLY A 145 5.14 8.13 17.68
C GLY A 145 5.24 6.62 17.92
N LEU A 146 5.38 5.85 16.85
CA LEU A 146 5.68 4.42 16.95
C LEU A 146 6.58 3.95 15.81
N THR A 147 7.25 2.83 16.04
CA THR A 147 8.00 2.09 15.01
C THR A 147 7.54 0.64 14.97
N GLU A 148 7.51 0.07 13.78
CA GLU A 148 7.19 -1.33 13.56
C GLU A 148 8.30 -2.04 12.80
N ILE A 149 8.53 -3.30 13.18
CA ILE A 149 9.24 -4.29 12.37
C ILE A 149 8.22 -5.34 11.98
N LEU A 150 8.04 -5.56 10.68
CA LEU A 150 7.14 -6.57 10.14
C LEU A 150 7.92 -7.61 9.35
N TYR A 151 7.49 -8.87 9.44
CA TYR A 151 7.97 -9.97 8.60
C TYR A 151 6.85 -10.48 7.71
N GLY A 152 7.19 -11.03 6.56
CA GLY A 152 6.18 -11.58 5.67
C GLY A 152 6.73 -12.25 4.43
N SER A 153 5.86 -12.42 3.45
CA SER A 153 6.20 -13.01 2.15
C SER A 153 5.15 -12.66 1.10
N PRO A 154 5.45 -12.82 -0.20
CA PRO A 154 4.42 -12.91 -1.22
C PRO A 154 3.46 -14.07 -0.90
N THR A 155 2.16 -13.87 -1.11
CA THR A 155 1.14 -14.93 -1.09
C THR A 155 0.74 -15.35 -2.49
N THR A 156 0.91 -14.45 -3.46
CA THR A 156 0.83 -14.68 -4.90
C THR A 156 1.83 -13.76 -5.60
N GLU A 157 1.98 -13.85 -6.92
CA GLU A 157 2.80 -12.90 -7.70
C GLU A 157 2.34 -11.43 -7.60
N ARG A 158 1.14 -11.20 -7.03
CA ARG A 158 0.49 -9.89 -6.98
C ARG A 158 -0.05 -9.55 -5.60
N ALA A 159 0.31 -10.30 -4.57
CA ALA A 159 -0.16 -10.07 -3.19
C ALA A 159 0.91 -10.43 -2.16
N TRP A 160 0.94 -9.68 -1.07
CA TRP A 160 1.95 -9.76 -0.01
C TRP A 160 1.27 -9.68 1.35
N GLN A 161 1.70 -10.51 2.28
CA GLN A 161 1.24 -10.50 3.67
C GLN A 161 2.42 -10.15 4.57
N LEU A 162 2.19 -9.27 5.55
CA LEU A 162 3.14 -8.87 6.58
C LEU A 162 2.49 -9.02 7.95
N GLU A 163 3.28 -9.38 8.95
CA GLU A 163 2.87 -9.48 10.35
C GLU A 163 3.88 -8.78 11.24
N SER A 164 3.39 -8.05 12.23
CA SER A 164 4.21 -7.27 13.14
C SER A 164 4.98 -8.22 14.06
N ALA A 165 6.30 -8.21 13.95
CA ALA A 165 7.18 -8.88 14.89
C ALA A 165 7.43 -8.02 16.13
N SER A 166 7.47 -6.69 15.93
CA SER A 166 7.60 -5.72 17.00
C SER A 166 6.84 -4.46 16.65
N THR A 167 6.10 -3.93 17.62
CA THR A 167 5.49 -2.61 17.59
C THR A 167 5.92 -1.90 18.87
N MET A 168 6.70 -0.83 18.74
CA MET A 168 7.20 -0.05 19.86
C MET A 168 6.65 1.37 19.78
N VAL A 169 6.01 1.82 20.86
CA VAL A 169 5.44 3.17 20.98
C VAL A 169 6.35 4.07 21.80
N THR A 170 6.40 5.35 21.47
CA THR A 170 7.02 6.37 22.31
C THR A 170 6.13 6.67 23.53
N GLU A 171 6.65 7.43 24.49
CA GLU A 171 5.94 7.80 25.72
C GLU A 171 4.56 8.43 25.48
N THR A 172 4.41 9.19 24.39
CA THR A 172 3.15 9.85 24.01
C THR A 172 2.46 9.17 22.82
N GLY A 173 2.97 8.03 22.36
CA GLY A 173 2.42 7.28 21.24
C GLY A 173 1.15 6.50 21.62
N PRO A 174 0.44 5.92 20.63
CA PRO A 174 -0.81 5.20 20.87
C PRO A 174 -0.55 3.82 21.47
N ALA A 175 -0.48 3.74 22.80
CA ALA A 175 -0.20 2.50 23.53
C ALA A 175 -1.19 1.35 23.24
N ALA A 176 -2.39 1.66 22.75
CA ALA A 176 -3.43 0.68 22.43
C ALA A 176 -3.33 0.07 21.01
N LEU A 177 -2.49 0.59 20.10
CA LEU A 177 -2.51 0.16 18.69
C LEU A 177 -2.11 -1.31 18.51
N GLY A 178 -1.18 -1.81 19.33
CA GLY A 178 -0.74 -3.20 19.32
C GLY A 178 -0.10 -3.68 18.01
N PRO A 179 0.36 -4.95 17.98
CA PRO A 179 0.84 -5.58 16.75
C PRO A 179 -0.32 -5.80 15.77
N GLY A 180 0.01 -5.87 14.49
CA GLY A 180 -0.97 -6.06 13.43
C GLY A 180 -0.49 -6.93 12.28
N LYS A 181 -1.42 -7.17 11.35
CA LYS A 181 -1.23 -7.89 10.10
C LYS A 181 -1.62 -6.99 8.94
N ARG A 182 -0.76 -6.87 7.93
CA ARG A 182 -1.04 -6.12 6.71
C ARG A 182 -1.10 -7.04 5.51
N LEU A 183 -2.13 -6.86 4.68
CA LEU A 183 -2.23 -7.52 3.39
C LEU A 183 -2.25 -6.46 2.30
N TYR A 184 -1.41 -6.63 1.28
CA TYR A 184 -1.37 -5.81 0.08
C TYR A 184 -1.66 -6.69 -1.13
N GLY A 185 -2.38 -6.17 -2.13
CA GLY A 185 -2.63 -6.91 -3.35
C GLY A 185 -3.05 -6.04 -4.52
N LEU A 186 -2.56 -6.38 -5.72
CA LEU A 186 -3.08 -5.77 -6.94
C LEU A 186 -4.38 -6.44 -7.33
N MET A 187 -5.46 -5.68 -7.23
CA MET A 187 -6.81 -6.09 -7.62
C MET A 187 -6.90 -6.33 -9.13
N PRO A 188 -7.98 -7.00 -9.61
CA PRO A 188 -8.14 -7.26 -11.04
C PRO A 188 -8.11 -6.00 -11.89
N ASN A 189 -8.47 -4.83 -11.36
CA ASN A 189 -8.41 -3.52 -12.03
C ASN A 189 -7.02 -2.85 -12.00
N ASN A 190 -5.98 -3.52 -11.51
CA ASN A 190 -4.63 -3.02 -11.29
C ASN A 190 -4.48 -1.93 -10.19
N ASN A 191 -5.54 -1.67 -9.41
CA ASN A 191 -5.40 -0.86 -8.21
C ASN A 191 -4.72 -1.67 -7.11
N LEU A 192 -3.95 -0.99 -6.26
CA LEU A 192 -3.36 -1.55 -5.07
C LEU A 192 -4.39 -1.47 -3.93
N GLY A 193 -4.94 -2.61 -3.56
CA GLY A 193 -5.74 -2.75 -2.34
C GLY A 193 -4.84 -3.11 -1.15
N TRP A 194 -5.19 -2.63 0.03
CA TRP A 194 -4.56 -3.10 1.27
C TRP A 194 -5.52 -3.09 2.46
N VAL A 195 -5.22 -3.95 3.44
CA VAL A 195 -5.90 -4.04 4.75
C VAL A 195 -4.84 -4.11 5.85
N ASP A 196 -5.04 -3.34 6.93
CA ASP A 196 -4.28 -3.39 8.18
C ASP A 196 -5.25 -3.85 9.29
N GLU A 197 -4.94 -4.98 9.90
CA GLU A 197 -5.65 -5.56 11.03
C GLU A 197 -4.81 -5.40 12.29
N ARG A 198 -5.45 -5.06 13.41
CA ARG A 198 -4.77 -4.86 14.69
C ARG A 198 -5.27 -5.84 15.74
N LEU A 199 -4.38 -6.28 16.61
CA LEU A 199 -4.72 -7.18 17.70
C LEU A 199 -5.45 -6.40 18.80
N VAL A 200 -6.73 -6.70 18.98
CA VAL A 200 -7.60 -6.11 20.01
C VAL A 200 -8.17 -7.25 20.84
N ASP A 201 -7.94 -7.23 22.15
CA ASP A 201 -8.38 -8.28 23.08
C ASP A 201 -8.02 -9.72 22.65
N GLY A 202 -6.86 -9.88 22.00
CA GLY A 202 -6.35 -11.17 21.53
C GLY A 202 -6.92 -11.64 20.18
N GLU A 203 -7.73 -10.83 19.51
CA GLU A 203 -8.28 -11.12 18.18
C GLU A 203 -7.84 -10.06 17.16
N LEU A 204 -7.49 -10.49 15.95
CA LEU A 204 -7.21 -9.55 14.86
C LEU A 204 -8.51 -8.95 14.35
N ARG A 205 -8.59 -7.62 14.32
CA ARG A 205 -9.74 -6.88 13.80
C ARG A 205 -9.31 -5.90 12.71
N PRO A 206 -10.10 -5.74 11.64
CA PRO A 206 -9.84 -4.71 10.64
C PRO A 206 -9.75 -3.34 11.29
N TRP A 207 -8.63 -2.67 11.06
CA TRP A 207 -8.42 -1.30 11.55
C TRP A 207 -8.52 -0.32 10.39
N ARG A 208 -7.87 -0.62 9.26
CA ARG A 208 -7.85 0.26 8.08
C ARG A 208 -7.82 -0.54 6.79
N SER A 209 -8.41 0.01 5.75
CA SER A 209 -8.26 -0.51 4.39
C SER A 209 -8.33 0.61 3.36
N ALA A 210 -7.74 0.40 2.18
CA ALA A 210 -7.86 1.33 1.08
C ALA A 210 -7.70 0.64 -0.27
N GLU A 211 -8.21 1.30 -1.32
CA GLU A 211 -7.96 0.96 -2.72
C GLU A 211 -7.32 2.15 -3.43
N LEU A 212 -6.14 1.96 -4.02
CA LEU A 212 -5.31 3.02 -4.56
C LEU A 212 -5.04 2.80 -6.05
N ARG A 213 -5.34 3.80 -6.88
CA ARG A 213 -4.94 3.80 -8.29
C ARG A 213 -3.49 4.26 -8.45
N ARG A 214 -2.80 3.69 -9.42
CA ARG A 214 -1.46 4.17 -9.82
C ARG A 214 -1.58 5.54 -10.49
N VAL A 215 -0.72 6.48 -10.11
CA VAL A 215 -0.65 7.83 -10.70
C VAL A 215 0.73 8.18 -11.27
N MET A 216 1.77 7.43 -10.91
CA MET A 216 3.12 7.48 -11.50
C MET A 216 3.72 6.06 -11.50
N GLY A 217 4.61 5.80 -12.48
CA GLY A 217 5.18 4.46 -12.71
C GLY A 217 4.40 3.62 -13.71
#